data_AF-A0A833QY38-F1
#
_entry.id   AF-A0A833QY38-F1
#
_cell.length_a   1.000
_cell.length_b   1.000
_cell.length_c   1.000
_cell.angle_alpha   90.00
_cell.angle_beta   90.00
_cell.angle_gamma   90.00
#
_symmetry.space_group_name_H-M   'P 1'
#
loop_
_entity.id
_entity.type
_entity.pdbx_description
1 polymer ?
#
loop_
_entity_poly.entity_id
_entity_poly.type
_entity_poly.pdbx_seq_one_letter_code
_entity_poly.pdbx_strand_id
1 'polypeptide(L)'
;MEPGGKKGGPFVKTDVWLPLCNCQIPCPPEKHGGCGNLILELKSVLGENVVSQLVEKITELTCGIPNFKVFFSKCECSLESDTINSRKAAERKGTGDNYVYCPLAKEVKKGELGHFRDHWIKGKPVIVRDVLKLTSGLSWEPMVMWRAIRDTKHKVRDERLTLHAIDCCNWRDVEINIHQFFMGYEKGISHRGSSPHLLKLKDWPPASTFEERLPCHWAEFIAALPFKEYTDPRRGPLNLATKLPDDMLKPDLGPKSHIAYGIREELVRGDSVTKLHLDMADAINILTHTSELKLKEEQCKSIKKKHKKDKPKEENKANGKEHGEAHSSEAKEYGGALWDIWRRQDVPKLNKFLVKHCGEFMHSSKHPIKMGLSHGPLNRRSVRRYSSQLVVHIKFETIMYKGGA
;
A
#
# COMPACT_ATOMS: atom_id res chain seq x y z
N MET A 1 49.28 16.87 22.22
CA MET A 1 48.62 15.65 21.71
C MET A 1 47.16 15.73 22.09
N GLU A 2 46.34 16.27 21.18
CA GLU A 2 44.87 16.25 21.29
C GLU A 2 44.33 15.28 20.25
N PRO A 3 43.38 14.39 20.60
CA PRO A 3 42.88 13.38 19.67
C PRO A 3 41.86 13.98 18.70
N GLY A 4 42.18 13.82 17.41
CA GLY A 4 41.48 14.26 16.21
C GLY A 4 39.95 14.20 16.21
N GLY A 5 39.36 15.33 15.82
CA GLY A 5 37.97 15.46 15.43
C GLY A 5 37.65 14.59 14.20
N LYS A 6 36.67 13.69 14.35
CA LYS A 6 36.05 12.98 13.24
C LYS A 6 35.29 13.99 12.37
N LYS A 7 35.83 14.29 11.19
CA LYS A 7 35.12 15.02 10.13
C LYS A 7 33.86 14.24 9.77
N GLY A 8 32.70 14.77 10.13
CA GLY A 8 31.42 14.33 9.58
C GLY A 8 31.45 14.48 8.07
N GLY A 9 31.14 13.40 7.34
CA GLY A 9 30.96 13.46 5.88
C GLY A 9 29.92 14.51 5.52
N PRO A 10 29.98 15.09 4.31
CA PRO A 10 29.10 16.19 3.93
C PRO A 10 27.65 15.71 4.00
N PHE A 11 26.86 16.37 4.85
CA PHE A 11 25.41 16.32 4.77
C PHE A 11 25.04 16.71 3.34
N VAL A 12 24.53 15.76 2.55
CA VAL A 12 23.86 16.10 1.30
C VAL A 12 22.59 16.84 1.71
N LYS A 13 22.64 18.18 1.69
CA LYS A 13 21.43 19.00 1.69
C LYS A 13 20.60 18.50 0.51
N THR A 14 19.50 17.81 0.79
CA THR A 14 18.50 17.60 -0.23
C THR A 14 17.98 18.98 -0.61
N ASP A 15 18.06 19.33 -1.89
CA ASP A 15 17.48 20.54 -2.42
C ASP A 15 15.96 20.43 -2.31
N VAL A 16 15.43 20.80 -1.15
CA VAL A 16 14.00 20.80 -0.89
C VAL A 16 13.39 21.88 -1.77
N TRP A 17 12.51 21.48 -2.68
CA TRP A 17 11.68 22.42 -3.41
C TRP A 17 10.67 23.03 -2.43
N LEU A 18 10.75 24.33 -2.25
CA LEU A 18 9.96 25.08 -1.28
C LEU A 18 9.24 26.23 -1.98
N PRO A 19 8.06 26.64 -1.47
CA PRO A 19 7.46 27.90 -1.88
C PRO A 19 8.40 29.07 -1.57
N LEU A 20 8.33 30.11 -2.39
CA LEU A 20 9.04 31.36 -2.19
C LEU A 20 8.49 32.09 -0.94
N CYS A 21 9.27 33.02 -0.38
CA CYS A 21 8.88 33.78 0.81
C CYS A 21 7.58 34.59 0.64
N ASN A 22 7.17 34.85 -0.60
CA ASN A 22 5.92 35.53 -0.98
C ASN A 22 4.76 34.54 -1.25
N CYS A 23 4.85 33.29 -0.77
CA CYS A 23 3.87 32.22 -0.96
C CYS A 23 3.67 31.77 -2.42
N GLN A 24 4.48 32.25 -3.37
CA GLN A 24 4.46 31.73 -4.73
C GLN A 24 5.11 30.35 -4.79
N ILE A 25 4.54 29.47 -5.60
CA ILE A 25 5.04 28.10 -5.76
C ILE A 25 5.78 28.04 -7.10
N PRO A 26 7.13 28.02 -7.14
CA PRO A 26 7.85 27.95 -8.40
C PRO A 26 7.69 26.56 -9.02
N CYS A 27 7.68 26.41 -10.33
CA CYS A 27 7.72 25.10 -10.97
C CYS A 27 8.99 24.35 -10.51
N PRO A 28 8.92 23.04 -10.20
CA PRO A 28 10.10 22.28 -9.79
C PRO A 28 11.26 22.44 -10.78
N PRO A 29 12.52 22.46 -10.32
CA PRO A 29 13.67 22.50 -11.22
C PRO A 29 13.78 21.23 -12.07
N GLU A 30 14.54 21.26 -13.17
CA GLU A 30 14.68 20.15 -14.13
C GLU A 30 15.05 18.81 -13.48
N LYS A 31 15.89 18.84 -12.43
CA LYS A 31 16.26 17.65 -11.64
C LYS A 31 15.08 16.94 -10.95
N HIS A 32 13.94 17.63 -10.81
CA HIS A 32 12.68 17.13 -10.28
C HIS A 32 11.58 17.05 -11.36
N GLY A 33 11.94 17.15 -12.64
CA GLY A 33 11.02 16.99 -13.77
C GLY A 33 10.15 18.22 -14.09
N GLY A 34 10.43 19.38 -13.51
CA GLY A 34 9.76 20.63 -13.89
C GLY A 34 10.68 21.55 -14.71
N CYS A 35 10.17 22.72 -15.12
CA CYS A 35 10.94 23.66 -15.93
C CYS A 35 11.82 24.63 -15.11
N GLY A 36 11.66 24.68 -13.78
CA GLY A 36 12.40 25.57 -12.88
C GLY A 36 12.14 27.08 -13.00
N ASN A 37 11.42 27.53 -14.04
CA ASN A 37 11.37 28.94 -14.43
C ASN A 37 9.98 29.59 -14.33
N LEU A 38 8.91 28.80 -14.19
CA LEU A 38 7.53 29.31 -14.10
C LEU A 38 7.05 29.38 -12.65
N ILE A 39 6.03 30.20 -12.38
CA ILE A 39 5.28 30.14 -11.13
C ILE A 39 4.01 29.32 -11.37
N LEU A 40 3.75 28.35 -10.49
CA LEU A 40 2.51 27.58 -10.48
C LEU A 40 1.39 28.45 -9.91
N GLU A 41 0.29 28.51 -10.64
CA GLU A 41 -0.94 29.18 -10.22
C GLU A 41 -1.95 28.12 -9.77
N LEU A 42 -2.57 28.35 -8.61
CA LEU A 42 -3.64 27.49 -8.13
C LEU A 42 -4.96 27.89 -8.80
N LYS A 43 -5.45 27.06 -9.71
CA LYS A 43 -6.75 27.29 -10.35
C LYS A 43 -7.83 26.49 -9.63
N SER A 44 -8.94 27.14 -9.32
CA SER A 44 -10.11 26.44 -8.80
C SER A 44 -10.76 25.64 -9.92
N VAL A 45 -10.83 24.32 -9.75
CA VAL A 45 -11.47 23.41 -10.72
C VAL A 45 -12.99 23.50 -10.65
N LEU A 46 -13.52 23.75 -9.46
CA LEU A 46 -14.92 24.04 -9.25
C LEU A 46 -15.09 25.56 -9.30
N GLY A 47 -16.15 26.05 -9.94
CA GLY A 47 -16.41 27.49 -10.02
C GLY A 47 -16.39 28.18 -8.64
N GLU A 48 -16.18 29.48 -8.63
CA GLU A 48 -16.23 30.27 -7.38
C GLU A 48 -17.57 30.04 -6.67
N ASN A 49 -17.54 29.93 -5.35
CA ASN A 49 -18.71 29.77 -4.49
C ASN A 49 -19.49 28.45 -4.61
N VAL A 50 -19.05 27.46 -5.42
CA VAL A 50 -19.76 26.17 -5.53
C VAL A 50 -19.94 25.48 -4.18
N VAL A 51 -18.93 25.52 -3.31
CA VAL A 51 -19.02 24.95 -1.96
C VAL A 51 -20.03 25.72 -1.11
N SER A 52 -19.99 27.06 -1.15
CA SER A 52 -20.92 27.91 -0.40
C SER A 52 -22.37 27.70 -0.84
N GLN A 53 -22.63 27.65 -2.15
CA GLN A 53 -23.94 27.36 -2.72
C GLN A 53 -24.44 25.96 -2.35
N LEU A 54 -23.53 24.96 -2.32
CA LEU A 54 -23.88 23.62 -1.88
C LEU A 54 -24.27 23.59 -0.40
N VAL A 55 -23.52 24.32 0.44
CA VAL A 55 -23.85 24.47 1.87
C VAL A 55 -25.20 25.14 2.05
N GLU A 56 -25.46 26.26 1.37
CA GLU A 56 -26.75 26.97 1.40
C GLU A 56 -27.90 26.04 1.00
N LYS A 57 -27.77 25.32 -0.12
CA LYS A 57 -28.79 24.38 -0.59
C LYS A 57 -29.04 23.25 0.41
N ILE A 58 -27.99 22.73 1.04
CA ILE A 58 -28.14 21.71 2.11
C ILE A 58 -28.84 22.32 3.32
N THR A 59 -28.48 23.55 3.71
CA THR A 59 -29.11 24.27 4.83
C THR A 59 -30.60 24.49 4.56
N GLU A 60 -30.99 24.92 3.36
CA GLU A 60 -32.40 25.06 2.96
C GLU A 60 -33.14 23.73 3.04
N LEU A 61 -32.56 22.65 2.49
CA LEU A 61 -33.18 21.32 2.50
C LEU A 61 -33.31 20.70 3.90
N THR A 62 -32.47 21.14 4.85
CA THR A 62 -32.48 20.65 6.23
C THR A 62 -33.18 21.61 7.20
N CYS A 63 -33.54 22.81 6.74
CA CYS A 63 -34.29 23.80 7.49
C CYS A 63 -35.71 23.28 7.73
N GLY A 64 -35.95 22.74 8.93
CA GLY A 64 -37.22 22.11 9.31
C GLY A 64 -37.11 20.64 9.71
N ILE A 65 -35.92 20.04 9.62
CA ILE A 65 -35.63 18.72 10.20
C ILE A 65 -35.00 18.93 11.58
N PRO A 66 -35.74 18.75 12.69
CA PRO A 66 -35.14 18.82 14.02
C PRO A 66 -34.09 17.72 14.13
N ASN A 67 -32.87 18.07 14.52
CA ASN A 67 -31.73 17.16 14.68
C ASN A 67 -31.10 16.59 13.40
N PHE A 68 -30.99 17.36 12.30
CA PHE A 68 -29.97 17.07 11.28
C PHE A 68 -28.55 17.36 11.84
N LYS A 69 -28.14 16.56 12.82
CA LYS A 69 -26.74 16.38 13.19
C LYS A 69 -26.30 15.13 12.46
N VAL A 70 -25.13 15.19 11.81
CA VAL A 70 -24.40 13.97 11.45
C VAL A 70 -24.13 13.27 12.78
N PHE A 71 -25.00 12.34 13.17
CA PHE A 71 -24.86 11.58 14.40
C PHE A 71 -23.62 10.72 14.25
N PHE A 72 -22.53 11.16 14.88
CA PHE A 72 -21.39 10.31 15.11
C PHE A 72 -21.77 9.38 16.25
N SER A 73 -22.10 8.15 15.91
CA SER A 73 -22.42 7.16 16.92
C SER A 73 -21.15 6.87 17.72
N LYS A 74 -21.26 6.70 19.04
CA LYS A 74 -20.16 6.11 19.80
C LYS A 74 -20.08 4.64 19.37
N CYS A 75 -19.21 4.31 18.41
CA CYS A 75 -19.01 2.91 18.01
C CYS A 75 -18.42 2.11 19.19
N GLU A 76 -19.06 0.98 19.49
CA GLU A 76 -18.65 0.02 20.52
C GLU A 76 -17.35 -0.71 20.18
N CYS A 77 -16.91 -0.69 18.93
CA CYS A 77 -15.60 -1.18 18.48
C CYS A 77 -14.40 -0.37 19.00
N SER A 78 -14.64 0.69 19.76
CA SER A 78 -13.60 1.36 20.57
C SER A 78 -13.41 0.69 21.94
N LEU A 79 -14.24 -0.29 22.29
CA LEU A 79 -14.10 -1.12 23.49
C LEU A 79 -13.11 -2.25 23.20
N GLU A 80 -12.25 -2.54 24.18
CA GLU A 80 -11.05 -3.37 24.09
C GLU A 80 -11.36 -4.88 23.98
N SER A 81 -12.22 -5.31 23.05
CA SER A 81 -12.52 -6.72 22.81
C SER A 81 -12.69 -7.02 21.32
N ASP A 82 -12.31 -8.25 20.91
CA ASP A 82 -12.63 -8.75 19.58
C ASP A 82 -14.14 -8.94 19.48
N THR A 83 -14.82 -7.97 18.88
CA THR A 83 -16.22 -8.08 18.47
C THR A 83 -16.30 -8.64 17.05
N ILE A 84 -17.50 -9.06 16.62
CA ILE A 84 -17.73 -9.62 15.28
C ILE A 84 -17.17 -8.72 14.16
N ASN A 85 -17.24 -7.39 14.34
CA ASN A 85 -16.86 -6.37 13.35
C ASN A 85 -15.64 -5.53 13.78
N SER A 86 -14.83 -6.02 14.71
CA SER A 86 -13.55 -5.40 15.05
C SER A 86 -12.44 -6.44 15.01
N ARG A 87 -11.19 -5.97 14.86
CA ARG A 87 -10.03 -6.85 14.95
C ARG A 87 -8.88 -6.11 15.61
N LYS A 88 -8.24 -6.78 16.58
CA LYS A 88 -6.99 -6.28 17.17
C LYS A 88 -5.92 -6.14 16.09
N ALA A 89 -5.36 -4.95 15.98
CA ALA A 89 -4.41 -4.60 14.94
C ALA A 89 -3.08 -4.06 15.49
N ALA A 90 -3.08 -3.66 16.76
CA ALA A 90 -1.88 -3.26 17.49
C ALA A 90 -2.02 -3.61 18.99
N GLU A 91 -0.92 -3.49 19.74
CA GLU A 91 -0.88 -3.74 21.18
C GLU A 91 -0.14 -2.61 21.89
N ARG A 92 -0.87 -1.53 22.22
CA ARG A 92 -0.36 -0.39 22.97
C ARG A 92 -1.03 -0.30 24.33
N LYS A 93 -0.24 0.02 25.36
CA LYS A 93 -0.74 0.28 26.72
C LYS A 93 -1.37 1.68 26.79
N GLY A 94 -2.56 1.78 27.39
CA GLY A 94 -3.21 3.06 27.69
C GLY A 94 -3.90 3.76 26.51
N THR A 95 -4.14 3.07 25.39
CA THR A 95 -4.81 3.65 24.22
C THR A 95 -5.92 2.72 23.69
N GLY A 96 -7.15 3.22 23.55
CA GLY A 96 -8.30 2.48 23.02
C GLY A 96 -8.36 2.36 21.48
N ASP A 97 -7.26 2.61 20.77
CA ASP A 97 -7.18 2.58 19.30
C ASP A 97 -6.37 1.37 18.76
N ASN A 98 -6.29 0.30 19.55
CA ASN A 98 -5.65 -0.97 19.16
C ASN A 98 -6.48 -1.79 18.16
N TYR A 99 -7.76 -1.47 18.00
CA TYR A 99 -8.71 -2.20 17.17
C TYR A 99 -9.07 -1.41 15.91
N VAL A 100 -9.26 -2.15 14.81
CA VAL A 100 -9.69 -1.63 13.52
C VAL A 100 -11.08 -2.19 13.20
N TYR A 101 -11.94 -1.35 12.61
CA TYR A 101 -13.25 -1.75 12.11
C TYR A 101 -13.08 -2.76 10.95
N CYS A 102 -13.72 -3.91 11.10
CA CYS A 102 -13.51 -5.11 10.29
C CYS A 102 -14.85 -5.84 9.96
N PRO A 103 -15.83 -5.16 9.33
CA PRO A 103 -17.13 -5.77 9.00
C PRO A 103 -17.03 -6.87 7.93
N LEU A 104 -18.08 -7.68 7.85
CA LEU A 104 -18.32 -8.55 6.69
C LEU A 104 -18.96 -7.74 5.55
N ALA A 105 -18.59 -8.01 4.31
CA ALA A 105 -19.15 -7.30 3.14
C ALA A 105 -20.68 -7.39 3.04
N LYS A 106 -21.28 -8.48 3.53
CA LYS A 106 -22.74 -8.68 3.56
C LYS A 106 -23.46 -7.71 4.50
N GLU A 107 -22.78 -7.23 5.54
CA GLU A 107 -23.31 -6.29 6.53
C GLU A 107 -23.18 -4.84 6.03
N VAL A 108 -22.09 -4.53 5.31
CA VAL A 108 -21.91 -3.25 4.63
C VAL A 108 -23.09 -2.93 3.69
N LYS A 109 -23.56 -3.93 2.93
CA LYS A 109 -24.74 -3.77 2.03
C LYS A 109 -26.05 -3.44 2.77
N LYS A 110 -26.15 -3.67 4.08
CA LYS A 110 -27.36 -3.47 4.88
C LYS A 110 -27.45 -2.07 5.53
N GLY A 111 -26.55 -1.15 5.22
CA GLY A 111 -26.67 0.25 5.63
C GLY A 111 -25.70 0.74 6.71
N GLU A 112 -24.56 0.07 6.92
CA GLU A 112 -23.55 0.48 7.92
C GLU A 112 -22.67 1.70 7.52
N LEU A 113 -23.13 2.54 6.58
CA LEU A 113 -22.35 3.68 6.07
C LEU A 113 -21.99 4.68 7.18
N GLY A 114 -22.89 4.88 8.15
CA GLY A 114 -22.64 5.75 9.31
C GLY A 114 -21.45 5.30 10.14
N HIS A 115 -21.36 3.99 10.38
CA HIS A 115 -20.28 3.40 11.15
C HIS A 115 -18.93 3.50 10.42
N PHE A 116 -18.92 3.21 9.11
CA PHE A 116 -17.73 3.46 8.28
C PHE A 116 -17.25 4.92 8.40
N ARG A 117 -18.16 5.89 8.30
CA ARG A 117 -17.85 7.32 8.43
C ARG A 117 -17.24 7.68 9.78
N ASP A 118 -17.70 7.07 10.87
CA ASP A 118 -17.18 7.31 12.23
C ASP A 118 -15.69 6.94 12.38
N HIS A 119 -15.23 5.92 11.65
CA HIS A 119 -13.81 5.55 11.58
C HIS A 119 -13.06 6.35 10.52
N TRP A 120 -13.68 6.54 9.35
CA TRP A 120 -13.07 7.23 8.23
C TRP A 120 -12.72 8.68 8.57
N ILE A 121 -13.62 9.42 9.23
CA ILE A 121 -13.37 10.82 9.62
C ILE A 121 -12.15 10.95 10.56
N LYS A 122 -11.90 9.95 11.40
CA LYS A 122 -10.76 9.86 12.32
C LYS A 122 -9.45 9.43 11.62
N GLY A 123 -9.49 9.15 10.31
CA GLY A 123 -8.36 8.68 9.54
C GLY A 123 -7.90 7.28 9.92
N LYS A 124 -8.78 6.46 10.50
CA LYS A 124 -8.50 5.06 10.82
C LYS A 124 -8.67 4.22 9.55
N PRO A 125 -7.77 3.25 9.28
CA PRO A 125 -8.00 2.29 8.22
C PRO A 125 -9.25 1.44 8.51
N VAL A 126 -9.85 0.89 7.48
CA VAL A 126 -11.02 -0.01 7.57
C VAL A 126 -10.72 -1.26 6.75
N ILE A 127 -11.13 -2.41 7.26
CA ILE A 127 -11.00 -3.69 6.58
C ILE A 127 -12.39 -4.22 6.28
N VAL A 128 -12.64 -4.70 5.07
CA VAL A 128 -13.90 -5.39 4.76
C VAL A 128 -13.58 -6.82 4.37
N ARG A 129 -14.20 -7.78 5.06
CA ARG A 129 -13.99 -9.21 4.78
C ARG A 129 -14.98 -9.72 3.75
N ASP A 130 -14.60 -10.76 3.02
CA ASP A 130 -15.45 -11.53 2.10
C ASP A 130 -16.03 -10.73 0.92
N VAL A 131 -15.34 -9.67 0.45
CA VAL A 131 -15.87 -8.82 -0.63
C VAL A 131 -16.07 -9.59 -1.95
N LEU A 132 -15.20 -10.55 -2.24
CA LEU A 132 -15.26 -11.39 -3.45
C LEU A 132 -16.36 -12.46 -3.37
N LYS A 133 -16.83 -12.82 -2.17
CA LYS A 133 -17.96 -13.76 -2.03
C LYS A 133 -19.29 -13.16 -2.53
N LEU A 134 -19.32 -11.85 -2.77
CA LEU A 134 -20.51 -11.12 -3.22
C LEU A 134 -20.46 -10.76 -4.72
N THR A 135 -19.44 -11.19 -5.45
CA THR A 135 -19.26 -10.93 -6.88
C THR A 135 -19.63 -12.15 -7.73
N SER A 136 -19.34 -12.11 -9.03
CA SER A 136 -19.73 -13.16 -9.98
C SER A 136 -18.90 -14.45 -9.84
N GLY A 137 -17.80 -14.41 -9.09
CA GLY A 137 -16.93 -15.55 -8.86
C GLY A 137 -15.89 -15.73 -9.98
N LEU A 138 -15.52 -14.65 -10.67
CA LEU A 138 -14.48 -14.70 -11.69
C LEU A 138 -13.13 -15.10 -11.04
N SER A 139 -12.45 -16.08 -11.64
CA SER A 139 -11.17 -16.55 -11.14
C SER A 139 -10.04 -15.56 -11.43
N TRP A 140 -9.25 -15.27 -10.40
CA TRP A 140 -8.02 -14.46 -10.46
C TRP A 140 -6.75 -15.33 -10.50
N GLU A 141 -6.89 -16.62 -10.82
CA GLU A 141 -5.75 -17.52 -10.94
C GLU A 141 -4.79 -17.04 -12.06
N PRO A 142 -3.47 -17.14 -11.86
CA PRO A 142 -2.45 -16.67 -12.79
C PRO A 142 -2.69 -17.11 -14.25
N MET A 143 -3.03 -18.38 -14.45
CA MET A 143 -3.27 -18.92 -15.79
C MET A 143 -4.61 -18.48 -16.39
N VAL A 144 -5.60 -18.12 -15.58
CA VAL A 144 -6.85 -17.50 -16.05
C VAL A 144 -6.58 -16.06 -16.48
N MET A 145 -5.87 -15.28 -15.67
CA MET A 145 -5.46 -13.92 -16.01
C MET A 145 -4.61 -13.89 -17.30
N TRP A 146 -3.66 -14.82 -17.44
CA TRP A 146 -2.86 -14.97 -18.65
C TRP A 146 -3.70 -15.19 -19.91
N ARG A 147 -4.66 -16.12 -19.86
CA ARG A 147 -5.58 -16.41 -20.97
C ARG A 147 -6.43 -15.19 -21.32
N ALA A 148 -6.99 -14.52 -20.30
CA ALA A 148 -7.82 -13.34 -20.49
C ALA A 148 -7.10 -12.21 -21.24
N ILE A 149 -5.79 -12.03 -21.01
CA ILE A 149 -4.99 -11.01 -21.69
C ILE A 149 -4.76 -11.37 -23.15
N ARG A 150 -4.49 -12.65 -23.43
CA ARG A 150 -4.24 -13.14 -24.79
C ARG A 150 -5.48 -13.09 -25.68
N ASP A 151 -6.67 -13.27 -25.10
CA ASP A 151 -7.93 -13.39 -25.83
C ASP A 151 -8.55 -12.01 -26.19
N THR A 152 -7.85 -10.90 -25.93
CA THR A 152 -8.32 -9.56 -26.31
C THR A 152 -8.30 -9.38 -27.84
N LYS A 153 -9.41 -8.86 -28.39
CA LYS A 153 -9.79 -8.87 -29.82
C LYS A 153 -8.80 -8.20 -30.80
N HIS A 154 -7.74 -7.57 -30.31
CA HIS A 154 -6.69 -7.01 -31.16
C HIS A 154 -5.59 -8.05 -31.38
N LYS A 155 -5.58 -8.68 -32.56
CA LYS A 155 -4.44 -9.47 -33.07
C LYS A 155 -3.19 -8.58 -33.05
N VAL A 156 -2.38 -8.66 -31.99
CA VAL A 156 -1.15 -7.87 -31.87
C VAL A 156 0.00 -8.77 -31.46
N ARG A 157 1.13 -8.52 -32.13
CA ARG A 157 2.43 -9.19 -32.07
C ARG A 157 2.88 -9.57 -30.67
N ASP A 158 3.72 -10.61 -30.64
CA ASP A 158 4.45 -11.21 -29.51
C ASP A 158 5.00 -10.20 -28.47
N GLU A 159 5.34 -8.99 -28.92
CA GLU A 159 5.84 -7.86 -28.10
C GLU A 159 4.93 -7.46 -26.92
N ARG A 160 3.61 -7.78 -26.95
CA ARG A 160 2.69 -7.49 -25.82
C ARG A 160 2.73 -8.49 -24.68
N LEU A 161 3.41 -9.63 -24.84
CA LEU A 161 3.47 -10.69 -23.83
C LEU A 161 4.67 -10.53 -22.89
N THR A 162 5.54 -9.56 -23.15
CA THR A 162 6.69 -9.28 -22.29
C THR A 162 6.37 -8.14 -21.33
N LEU A 163 6.78 -8.30 -20.07
CA LEU A 163 6.55 -7.35 -19.00
C LEU A 163 7.84 -7.02 -18.26
N HIS A 164 7.90 -5.79 -17.73
CA HIS A 164 8.98 -5.36 -16.84
C HIS A 164 8.57 -5.67 -15.40
N ALA A 165 9.17 -6.72 -14.85
CA ALA A 165 9.08 -7.08 -13.43
C ALA A 165 10.28 -6.52 -12.67
N ILE A 166 10.19 -6.44 -11.35
CA ILE A 166 11.29 -6.06 -10.48
C ILE A 166 11.80 -7.32 -9.77
N ASP A 167 13.10 -7.57 -9.82
CA ASP A 167 13.76 -8.58 -9.00
C ASP A 167 13.96 -8.04 -7.57
N CYS A 168 13.26 -8.63 -6.60
CA CYS A 168 13.25 -8.17 -5.21
C CYS A 168 14.60 -8.38 -4.48
N CYS A 169 15.54 -9.16 -5.05
CA CYS A 169 16.87 -9.37 -4.47
C CYS A 169 17.83 -8.21 -4.70
N ASN A 170 17.71 -7.54 -5.85
CA ASN A 170 18.62 -6.48 -6.30
C ASN A 170 17.90 -5.18 -6.72
N TRP A 171 16.57 -5.20 -6.76
CA TRP A 171 15.70 -4.09 -7.13
C TRP A 171 15.92 -3.55 -8.54
N ARG A 172 16.34 -4.42 -9.46
CA ARG A 172 16.49 -4.09 -10.87
C ARG A 172 15.28 -4.54 -11.66
N ASP A 173 14.98 -3.80 -12.72
CA ASP A 173 13.99 -4.20 -13.71
C ASP A 173 14.50 -5.40 -14.49
N VAL A 174 13.60 -6.34 -14.73
CA VAL A 174 13.83 -7.59 -15.46
C VAL A 174 12.70 -7.73 -16.47
N GLU A 175 13.09 -7.90 -17.72
CA GLU A 175 12.17 -8.22 -18.80
C GLU A 175 11.86 -9.72 -18.77
N ILE A 176 10.57 -10.10 -18.69
CA ILE A 176 10.13 -11.50 -18.62
C ILE A 176 8.79 -11.67 -19.33
N ASN A 177 8.60 -12.83 -19.98
CA ASN A 177 7.31 -13.16 -20.57
C ASN A 177 6.25 -13.40 -19.47
N ILE A 178 5.05 -12.87 -19.67
CA ILE A 178 3.90 -13.00 -18.77
C ILE A 178 3.59 -14.44 -18.37
N HIS A 179 3.64 -15.38 -19.31
CA HIS A 179 3.40 -16.80 -19.03
C HIS A 179 4.49 -17.37 -18.11
N GLN A 180 5.75 -17.00 -18.35
CA GLN A 180 6.87 -17.41 -17.51
C GLN A 180 6.77 -16.80 -16.11
N PHE A 181 6.35 -15.54 -16.00
CA PHE A 181 6.08 -14.89 -14.72
C PHE A 181 4.99 -15.64 -13.94
N PHE A 182 3.84 -15.90 -14.54
CA PHE A 182 2.75 -16.60 -13.85
C PHE A 182 3.09 -18.06 -13.51
N MET A 183 3.79 -18.77 -14.40
CA MET A 183 4.32 -20.10 -14.09
C MET A 183 5.33 -20.06 -12.94
N GLY A 184 6.18 -19.04 -12.89
CA GLY A 184 7.11 -18.80 -11.80
C GLY A 184 6.42 -18.48 -10.47
N TYR A 185 5.32 -17.74 -10.50
CA TYR A 185 4.48 -17.45 -9.33
C TYR A 185 3.90 -18.74 -8.73
N GLU A 186 3.42 -19.68 -9.55
CA GLU A 186 2.76 -20.90 -9.09
C GLU A 186 3.71 -22.05 -8.77
N LYS A 187 4.86 -22.13 -9.45
CA LYS A 187 5.77 -23.29 -9.36
C LYS A 187 7.13 -22.94 -8.79
N GLY A 188 7.42 -21.65 -8.60
CA GLY A 188 8.73 -21.13 -8.25
C GLY A 188 9.68 -21.09 -9.44
N ILE A 189 10.58 -20.10 -9.45
CA ILE A 189 11.67 -20.03 -10.43
C ILE A 189 12.92 -20.67 -9.80
N SER A 190 13.41 -21.76 -10.40
CA SER A 190 14.69 -22.38 -10.03
C SER A 190 15.54 -22.61 -11.27
N HIS A 191 16.58 -21.80 -11.48
CA HIS A 191 17.71 -22.25 -12.29
C HIS A 191 18.62 -23.12 -11.42
N ARG A 192 19.21 -24.18 -12.00
CA ARG A 192 20.12 -25.06 -11.26
C ARG A 192 21.20 -24.23 -10.56
N GLY A 193 21.21 -24.24 -9.22
CA GLY A 193 22.21 -23.55 -8.40
C GLY A 193 21.93 -22.09 -8.03
N SER A 194 20.91 -21.43 -8.60
CA SER A 194 20.55 -20.04 -8.27
C SER A 194 19.57 -19.97 -7.08
N SER A 195 19.55 -18.84 -6.38
CA SER A 195 18.49 -18.54 -5.41
C SER A 195 17.15 -18.38 -6.14
N PRO A 196 15.99 -18.60 -5.50
CA PRO A 196 14.71 -18.32 -6.14
C PRO A 196 14.64 -16.84 -6.50
N HIS A 197 14.31 -16.55 -7.76
CA HIS A 197 14.04 -15.19 -8.19
C HIS A 197 12.67 -14.80 -7.66
N LEU A 198 12.62 -13.83 -6.75
CA LEU A 198 11.39 -13.23 -6.29
C LEU A 198 11.11 -12.03 -7.17
N LEU A 199 10.11 -12.17 -8.02
CA LEU A 199 9.70 -11.14 -8.95
C LEU A 199 8.44 -10.46 -8.46
N LYS A 200 8.30 -9.18 -8.79
CA LYS A 200 7.07 -8.44 -8.60
C LYS A 200 6.72 -7.60 -9.82
N LEU A 201 5.43 -7.53 -10.10
CA LEU A 201 4.79 -6.63 -11.03
C LEU A 201 4.09 -5.54 -10.26
N LYS A 202 4.34 -4.30 -10.66
CA LYS A 202 3.69 -3.12 -10.09
C LYS A 202 2.89 -2.41 -11.17
N ASP A 203 1.69 -1.98 -10.83
CA ASP A 203 0.83 -1.14 -11.68
C ASP A 203 0.58 -1.77 -13.06
N TRP A 204 0.43 -3.09 -13.10
CA TRP A 204 0.26 -3.85 -14.34
C TRP A 204 -1.11 -4.55 -14.41
N PRO A 205 -1.81 -4.57 -15.55
CA PRO A 205 -1.61 -3.64 -16.65
C PRO A 205 -1.68 -2.18 -16.17
N PRO A 206 -1.04 -1.22 -16.87
CA PRO A 206 -1.18 0.19 -16.54
C PRO A 206 -2.65 0.56 -16.41
N ALA A 207 -3.01 1.34 -15.38
CA ALA A 207 -4.39 1.63 -15.03
C ALA A 207 -5.22 2.16 -16.21
N SER A 208 -4.62 3.02 -17.04
CA SER A 208 -5.21 3.57 -18.26
C SER A 208 -5.64 2.51 -19.29
N THR A 209 -5.13 1.28 -19.19
CA THR A 209 -5.40 0.18 -20.11
C THR A 209 -6.00 -1.04 -19.42
N PHE A 210 -6.28 -0.99 -18.12
CA PHE A 210 -6.74 -2.16 -17.36
C PHE A 210 -8.09 -2.66 -17.88
N GLU A 211 -9.06 -1.75 -18.03
CA GLU A 211 -10.40 -2.08 -18.54
C GLU A 211 -10.35 -2.67 -19.95
N GLU A 212 -9.52 -2.10 -20.82
CA GLU A 212 -9.37 -2.55 -22.19
C GLU A 212 -8.71 -3.94 -22.27
N ARG A 213 -7.69 -4.19 -21.44
CA ARG A 213 -6.91 -5.43 -21.45
C ARG A 213 -7.57 -6.57 -20.67
N LEU A 214 -8.34 -6.24 -19.64
CA LEU A 214 -8.93 -7.19 -18.70
C LEU A 214 -10.37 -6.80 -18.32
N PRO A 215 -11.29 -6.67 -19.30
CA PRO A 215 -12.63 -6.11 -19.07
C PRO A 215 -13.47 -6.91 -18.06
N CYS A 216 -13.42 -8.24 -18.11
CA CYS A 216 -14.14 -9.08 -17.15
C CYS A 216 -13.59 -8.92 -15.72
N HIS A 217 -12.26 -8.81 -15.58
CA HIS A 217 -11.63 -8.65 -14.27
C HIS A 217 -11.84 -7.23 -13.73
N TRP A 218 -11.87 -6.22 -14.61
CA TRP A 218 -12.32 -4.88 -14.24
C TRP A 218 -13.72 -4.95 -13.62
N ALA A 219 -14.66 -5.61 -14.31
CA ALA A 219 -16.06 -5.69 -13.87
C ALA A 219 -16.18 -6.41 -12.53
N GLU A 220 -15.44 -7.49 -12.36
CA GLU A 220 -15.38 -8.22 -11.10
C GLU A 220 -14.80 -7.36 -9.96
N PHE A 221 -13.68 -6.66 -10.19
CA PHE A 221 -13.07 -5.80 -9.19
C PHE A 221 -14.03 -4.70 -8.72
N ILE A 222 -14.75 -4.07 -9.66
CA ILE A 222 -15.65 -2.97 -9.34
C ILE A 222 -16.94 -3.49 -8.72
N ALA A 223 -17.37 -4.69 -9.07
CA ALA A 223 -18.43 -5.40 -8.36
C ALA A 223 -18.06 -5.62 -6.88
N ALA A 224 -16.78 -5.94 -6.60
CA ALA A 224 -16.26 -6.25 -5.26
C ALA A 224 -16.13 -5.02 -4.34
N LEU A 225 -16.06 -3.80 -4.87
CA LEU A 225 -15.83 -2.60 -4.06
C LEU A 225 -16.89 -2.44 -2.94
N PRO A 226 -16.50 -2.39 -1.65
CA PRO A 226 -17.38 -2.01 -0.54
C PRO A 226 -17.56 -0.49 -0.49
N PHE A 227 -18.60 -0.02 0.19
CA PHE A 227 -18.90 1.43 0.35
C PHE A 227 -18.88 2.19 -0.98
N LYS A 228 -19.65 1.70 -1.97
CA LYS A 228 -19.66 2.23 -3.35
C LYS A 228 -19.99 3.70 -3.45
N GLU A 229 -20.63 4.27 -2.42
CA GLU A 229 -20.83 5.70 -2.27
C GLU A 229 -19.51 6.48 -2.35
N TYR A 230 -18.43 5.92 -1.79
CA TYR A 230 -17.08 6.47 -1.78
C TYR A 230 -16.15 5.83 -2.82
N THR A 231 -16.29 4.54 -3.08
CA THR A 231 -15.28 3.77 -3.83
C THR A 231 -15.60 3.60 -5.32
N ASP A 232 -16.88 3.70 -5.73
CA ASP A 232 -17.24 3.52 -7.14
C ASP A 232 -16.67 4.69 -7.98
N PRO A 233 -15.79 4.41 -8.97
CA PRO A 233 -15.09 5.43 -9.73
C PRO A 233 -15.94 6.10 -10.81
N ARG A 234 -17.18 5.64 -11.04
CA ARG A 234 -18.10 6.19 -12.05
C ARG A 234 -19.37 6.75 -11.45
N ARG A 235 -19.88 6.09 -10.41
CA ARG A 235 -21.21 6.33 -9.86
C ARG A 235 -21.22 6.75 -8.41
N GLY A 236 -20.05 6.75 -7.74
CA GLY A 236 -19.94 7.08 -6.32
C GLY A 236 -20.35 8.52 -6.03
N PRO A 237 -21.51 8.80 -5.40
CA PRO A 237 -21.95 10.16 -5.11
C PRO A 237 -20.99 10.95 -4.21
N LEU A 238 -20.21 10.26 -3.35
CA LEU A 238 -19.26 10.85 -2.41
C LEU A 238 -17.81 10.69 -2.89
N ASN A 239 -17.60 10.07 -4.05
CA ASN A 239 -16.32 10.04 -4.72
C ASN A 239 -16.14 11.33 -5.52
N LEU A 240 -15.36 12.27 -4.99
CA LEU A 240 -15.13 13.58 -5.60
C LEU A 240 -14.53 13.48 -7.00
N ALA A 241 -13.76 12.43 -7.30
CA ALA A 241 -13.19 12.25 -8.62
C ALA A 241 -14.24 12.03 -9.72
N THR A 242 -15.45 11.57 -9.36
CA THR A 242 -16.60 11.47 -10.28
C THR A 242 -17.25 12.81 -10.60
N LYS A 243 -16.90 13.86 -9.86
CA LYS A 243 -17.47 15.21 -9.98
C LYS A 243 -16.55 16.18 -10.70
N LEU A 244 -15.33 15.74 -11.04
CA LEU A 244 -14.40 16.54 -11.80
C LEU A 244 -14.85 16.61 -13.27
N PRO A 245 -14.80 17.80 -13.90
CA PRO A 245 -15.08 17.97 -15.33
C PRO A 245 -14.25 17.05 -16.24
N ASP A 246 -14.77 16.73 -17.42
CA ASP A 246 -14.13 15.81 -18.38
C ASP A 246 -12.89 16.42 -19.06
N ASP A 247 -12.82 17.75 -19.16
CA ASP A 247 -11.68 18.51 -19.70
C ASP A 247 -10.50 18.61 -18.72
N MET A 248 -10.65 18.12 -17.50
CA MET A 248 -9.60 18.12 -16.48
C MET A 248 -8.82 16.80 -16.45
N LEU A 249 -7.54 16.91 -16.06
CA LEU A 249 -6.72 15.74 -15.74
C LEU A 249 -7.28 15.06 -14.48
N LYS A 250 -8.09 14.03 -14.66
CA LYS A 250 -8.63 13.24 -13.56
C LYS A 250 -7.51 12.45 -12.88
N PRO A 251 -7.54 12.29 -11.55
CA PRO A 251 -6.61 11.42 -10.86
C PRO A 251 -6.75 9.99 -11.40
N ASP A 252 -5.62 9.30 -11.53
CA ASP A 252 -5.60 7.88 -11.86
C ASP A 252 -6.14 7.06 -10.68
N LEU A 253 -7.44 6.76 -10.73
CA LEU A 253 -8.17 6.01 -9.69
C LEU A 253 -7.95 4.49 -9.76
N GLY A 254 -7.17 4.01 -10.75
CA GLY A 254 -7.05 2.58 -11.02
C GLY A 254 -8.29 1.98 -11.70
N PRO A 255 -8.50 0.64 -11.62
CA PRO A 255 -7.73 -0.30 -10.80
C PRO A 255 -6.27 -0.46 -11.24
N LYS A 256 -5.40 -0.76 -10.26
CA LYS A 256 -3.99 -1.11 -10.44
C LYS A 256 -3.77 -2.49 -9.84
N SER A 257 -3.06 -3.38 -10.53
CA SER A 257 -2.70 -4.67 -9.95
C SER A 257 -1.24 -4.71 -9.52
N HIS A 258 -1.04 -5.35 -8.37
CA HIS A 258 0.26 -5.62 -7.76
C HIS A 258 0.37 -7.13 -7.57
N ILE A 259 1.22 -7.78 -8.35
CA ILE A 259 1.39 -9.23 -8.33
C ILE A 259 2.82 -9.52 -7.93
N ALA A 260 3.02 -10.25 -6.84
CA ALA A 260 4.35 -10.45 -6.30
C ALA A 260 4.52 -11.87 -5.76
N TYR A 261 5.73 -12.39 -5.90
CA TYR A 261 6.08 -13.67 -5.28
C TYR A 261 6.32 -13.44 -3.80
N GLY A 262 6.04 -14.40 -2.93
CA GLY A 262 6.23 -14.25 -1.49
C GLY A 262 7.03 -15.41 -0.89
N ILE A 263 7.73 -15.14 0.21
CA ILE A 263 8.24 -16.18 1.09
C ILE A 263 7.63 -15.95 2.47
N ARG A 264 7.24 -17.05 3.12
CA ARG A 264 6.56 -17.03 4.42
C ARG A 264 7.40 -16.38 5.52
N GLU A 265 8.69 -16.71 5.56
CA GLU A 265 9.62 -16.08 6.49
C GLU A 265 10.28 -14.88 5.83
N GLU A 266 10.11 -13.69 6.42
CA GLU A 266 10.83 -12.48 5.99
C GLU A 266 12.34 -12.73 5.95
N LEU A 267 12.88 -12.65 4.75
CA LEU A 267 14.29 -12.67 4.49
C LEU A 267 14.76 -11.22 4.42
N VAL A 268 15.69 -10.84 5.30
CA VAL A 268 16.27 -9.49 5.36
C VAL A 268 16.60 -8.91 3.97
N ARG A 269 16.94 -9.77 3.00
CA ARG A 269 17.07 -9.44 1.58
C ARG A 269 16.24 -10.38 0.71
N GLY A 270 15.64 -9.85 -0.36
CA GLY A 270 14.89 -10.62 -1.35
C GLY A 270 13.38 -10.54 -1.19
N ASP A 271 12.86 -10.10 -0.05
CA ASP A 271 11.41 -10.01 0.18
C ASP A 271 10.71 -9.09 -0.82
N SER A 272 9.61 -9.57 -1.38
CA SER A 272 8.74 -8.77 -2.23
C SER A 272 7.89 -7.82 -1.41
N VAL A 273 8.50 -6.71 -1.01
CA VAL A 273 7.84 -5.64 -0.27
C VAL A 273 7.42 -4.50 -1.20
N THR A 274 6.29 -3.91 -0.89
CA THR A 274 5.99 -2.53 -1.29
C THR A 274 6.68 -1.62 -0.27
N LYS A 275 7.58 -0.75 -0.75
CA LYS A 275 8.34 0.15 0.13
C LYS A 275 7.39 1.13 0.81
N LEU A 276 7.76 1.62 1.99
CA LEU A 276 7.04 2.69 2.67
C LEU A 276 6.84 3.87 1.70
N HIS A 277 5.59 4.29 1.55
CA HIS A 277 5.19 5.41 0.70
C HIS A 277 3.91 6.03 1.27
N LEU A 278 3.49 7.13 0.65
CA LEU A 278 2.29 7.86 0.97
C LEU A 278 1.50 8.08 -0.31
N ASP A 279 0.25 7.63 -0.36
CA ASP A 279 -0.60 7.86 -1.52
C ASP A 279 -1.23 9.25 -1.47
N MET A 280 -1.36 9.90 -2.63
CA MET A 280 -1.96 11.24 -2.72
C MET A 280 -3.48 11.21 -2.54
N ALA A 281 -4.13 10.08 -2.84
CA ALA A 281 -5.57 9.89 -2.75
C ALA A 281 -5.91 8.78 -1.75
N ASP A 282 -7.16 8.79 -1.29
CA ASP A 282 -7.73 7.67 -0.55
C ASP A 282 -7.71 6.41 -1.43
N ALA A 283 -7.35 5.26 -0.84
CA ALA A 283 -7.12 4.04 -1.59
C ALA A 283 -7.81 2.82 -0.97
N ILE A 284 -8.17 1.90 -1.86
CA ILE A 284 -8.67 0.57 -1.52
C ILE A 284 -7.84 -0.49 -2.21
N ASN A 285 -7.41 -1.50 -1.45
CA ASN A 285 -6.65 -2.64 -1.95
C ASN A 285 -7.45 -3.92 -1.68
N ILE A 286 -7.71 -4.70 -2.71
CA ILE A 286 -8.37 -6.01 -2.63
C ILE A 286 -7.34 -7.08 -2.98
N LEU A 287 -7.06 -7.98 -2.05
CA LEU A 287 -6.27 -9.19 -2.27
C LEU A 287 -7.17 -10.22 -2.97
N THR A 288 -6.92 -10.39 -4.26
CA THR A 288 -7.77 -11.21 -5.15
C THR A 288 -7.35 -12.66 -5.26
N HIS A 289 -6.06 -12.96 -5.05
CA HIS A 289 -5.52 -14.30 -5.17
C HIS A 289 -4.29 -14.50 -4.29
N THR A 290 -4.15 -15.69 -3.73
CA THR A 290 -2.95 -16.17 -3.05
C THR A 290 -2.69 -17.61 -3.44
N SER A 291 -1.43 -17.98 -3.62
CA SER A 291 -1.06 -19.38 -3.85
C SER A 291 0.14 -19.72 -2.98
N GLU A 292 0.03 -20.81 -2.22
CA GLU A 292 1.13 -21.28 -1.38
C GLU A 292 2.09 -22.13 -2.20
N LEU A 293 3.33 -21.63 -2.37
CA LEU A 293 4.42 -22.38 -2.95
C LEU A 293 4.91 -23.44 -1.95
N LYS A 294 4.66 -24.71 -2.26
CA LYS A 294 5.28 -25.84 -1.54
C LYS A 294 6.73 -26.01 -2.01
N LEU A 295 7.64 -25.20 -1.46
CA LEU A 295 9.07 -25.36 -1.71
C LEU A 295 9.57 -26.69 -1.12
N LYS A 296 10.43 -27.39 -1.86
CA LYS A 296 11.11 -28.58 -1.32
C LYS A 296 12.06 -28.15 -0.20
N GLU A 297 12.17 -28.95 0.87
CA GLU A 297 12.99 -28.60 2.04
C GLU A 297 14.44 -28.19 1.71
N GLU A 298 15.02 -28.79 0.67
CA GLU A 298 16.37 -28.51 0.19
C GLU A 298 16.54 -27.09 -0.37
N GLN A 299 15.49 -26.56 -1.01
CA GLN A 299 15.46 -25.18 -1.51
C GLN A 299 15.37 -24.21 -0.32
N CYS A 300 14.51 -24.49 0.67
CA CYS A 300 14.42 -23.71 1.91
C CYS A 300 15.75 -23.69 2.69
N LYS A 301 16.45 -24.83 2.77
CA LYS A 301 17.77 -24.94 3.41
C LYS A 301 18.86 -24.15 2.65
N SER A 302 18.80 -24.14 1.33
CA SER A 302 19.74 -23.38 0.47
C SER A 302 19.57 -21.87 0.61
N ILE A 303 18.33 -21.39 0.67
CA ILE A 303 17.98 -19.99 0.94
C ILE A 303 18.54 -19.56 2.30
N LYS A 304 18.28 -20.36 3.36
CA LYS A 304 18.76 -20.08 4.72
C LYS A 304 20.29 -20.12 4.84
N LYS A 305 20.98 -21.03 4.13
CA LYS A 305 22.45 -21.19 4.18
C LYS A 305 23.21 -20.06 3.48
N LYS A 306 22.77 -19.60 2.29
CA LYS A 306 23.42 -18.46 1.60
C LYS A 306 23.27 -17.17 2.41
N HIS A 307 22.18 -17.00 3.17
CA HIS A 307 21.93 -15.81 3.98
C HIS A 307 22.80 -15.68 5.24
N LYS A 308 23.33 -16.79 5.79
CA LYS A 308 24.31 -16.73 6.89
C LYS A 308 25.69 -16.23 6.43
N LYS A 309 26.03 -16.37 5.15
CA LYS A 309 27.31 -15.92 4.59
C LYS A 309 27.37 -14.40 4.33
N ASP A 310 26.23 -13.78 4.08
CA ASP A 310 26.13 -12.34 3.72
C ASP A 310 25.81 -11.41 4.91
N LYS A 311 25.72 -11.94 6.14
CA LYS A 311 25.66 -11.09 7.33
C LYS A 311 27.04 -10.47 7.59
N PRO A 312 27.14 -9.16 7.87
CA PRO A 312 28.35 -8.62 8.51
C PRO A 312 28.57 -9.37 9.83
N LYS A 313 29.83 -9.72 10.15
CA LYS A 313 30.19 -10.23 11.46
C LYS A 313 29.90 -9.13 12.50
N GLU A 314 28.73 -9.17 13.13
CA GLU A 314 28.52 -8.44 14.37
C GLU A 314 29.33 -9.16 15.46
N GLU A 315 30.26 -8.43 16.08
CA GLU A 315 31.01 -8.91 17.22
C GLU A 315 30.07 -9.21 18.39
N ASN A 316 30.24 -10.41 18.94
CA ASN A 316 29.50 -10.92 20.09
C ASN A 316 29.51 -9.94 21.26
N LYS A 317 28.33 -9.45 21.66
CA LYS A 317 28.03 -9.22 23.09
C LYS A 317 26.73 -9.92 23.44
N ALA A 318 26.89 -11.06 24.10
CA ALA A 318 25.85 -11.80 24.77
C ALA A 318 25.25 -10.96 25.91
N ASN A 319 23.93 -10.86 25.99
CA ASN A 319 23.09 -11.61 26.94
C ASN A 319 21.68 -10.99 26.94
N GLY A 320 20.67 -11.78 26.58
CA GLY A 320 19.26 -11.36 26.61
C GLY A 320 18.39 -12.50 26.11
N LYS A 321 17.82 -13.27 27.04
CA LYS A 321 16.93 -14.40 26.77
C LYS A 321 15.72 -13.91 25.95
N GLU A 322 15.65 -14.30 24.67
CA GLU A 322 14.45 -14.19 23.85
C GLU A 322 13.42 -15.20 24.36
N HIS A 323 12.26 -14.71 24.83
CA HIS A 323 11.09 -15.54 25.10
C HIS A 323 10.55 -16.05 23.76
N GLY A 324 10.60 -17.37 23.58
CA GLY A 324 9.91 -18.04 22.49
C GLY A 324 8.41 -17.94 22.68
N GLU A 325 7.70 -17.44 21.67
CA GLU A 325 6.25 -17.53 21.60
C GLU A 325 5.86 -19.01 21.49
N ALA A 326 5.17 -19.49 22.52
CA ALA A 326 4.65 -20.84 22.60
C ALA A 326 3.64 -21.10 21.46
N HIS A 327 3.78 -22.25 20.84
CA HIS A 327 2.85 -22.79 19.88
C HIS A 327 1.49 -23.10 20.55
N SER A 328 0.45 -22.33 20.23
CA SER A 328 -0.93 -22.82 20.32
C SER A 328 -1.36 -23.41 18.97
N SER A 329 -1.97 -24.59 19.03
CA SER A 329 -2.38 -25.43 17.91
C SER A 329 -3.78 -25.10 17.41
N GLU A 330 -4.01 -23.84 17.06
CA GLU A 330 -5.21 -23.44 16.30
C GLU A 330 -4.84 -23.28 14.83
N ALA A 331 -5.76 -23.64 13.93
CA ALA A 331 -5.60 -23.50 12.50
C ALA A 331 -5.30 -22.04 12.14
N LYS A 332 -4.02 -21.70 11.96
CA LYS A 332 -3.58 -20.35 11.61
C LYS A 332 -4.10 -20.03 10.21
N GLU A 333 -5.12 -19.20 10.13
CA GLU A 333 -5.52 -18.53 8.88
C GLU A 333 -4.31 -17.73 8.38
N TYR A 334 -3.69 -18.21 7.29
CA TYR A 334 -2.52 -17.56 6.70
C TYR A 334 -2.99 -16.52 5.69
N GLY A 335 -2.80 -15.23 5.98
CA GLY A 335 -3.06 -14.17 5.00
C GLY A 335 -1.95 -14.03 3.97
N GLY A 336 -2.30 -13.53 2.78
CA GLY A 336 -1.37 -13.43 1.63
C GLY A 336 -0.37 -12.28 1.68
N ALA A 337 -0.73 -11.16 2.32
CA ALA A 337 0.12 -10.00 2.45
C ALA A 337 0.09 -9.50 3.90
N LEU A 338 1.14 -8.76 4.27
CA LEU A 338 1.27 -8.18 5.60
C LEU A 338 1.56 -6.69 5.45
N TRP A 339 0.65 -5.87 5.95
CA TRP A 339 0.76 -4.42 5.91
C TRP A 339 1.22 -3.87 7.25
N ASP A 340 1.93 -2.75 7.18
CA ASP A 340 2.21 -1.86 8.31
C ASP A 340 1.71 -0.46 7.88
N ILE A 341 0.80 0.14 8.65
CA ILE A 341 0.14 1.41 8.30
C ILE A 341 0.28 2.39 9.45
N TRP A 342 0.82 3.57 9.16
CA TRP A 342 0.98 4.66 10.09
C TRP A 342 -0.12 5.70 9.93
N ARG A 343 -0.46 6.36 11.02
CA ARG A 343 -1.41 7.48 10.99
C ARG A 343 -0.78 8.68 10.30
N ARG A 344 -1.58 9.44 9.55
CA ARG A 344 -1.13 10.67 8.87
C ARG A 344 -0.46 11.66 9.85
N GLN A 345 -1.01 11.82 11.05
CA GLN A 345 -0.45 12.68 12.10
C GLN A 345 0.94 12.28 12.61
N ASP A 346 1.36 11.03 12.37
CA ASP A 346 2.66 10.51 12.77
C ASP A 346 3.70 10.60 11.63
N VAL A 347 3.34 11.14 10.45
CA VAL A 347 4.27 11.33 9.31
C VAL A 347 5.47 12.22 9.65
N PRO A 348 5.32 13.40 10.32
CA PRO A 348 6.49 14.23 10.67
C PRO A 348 7.48 13.53 11.61
N LYS A 349 6.93 12.74 12.53
CA LYS A 349 7.67 11.89 13.49
C LYS A 349 8.46 10.80 12.76
N LEU A 350 7.77 10.08 11.87
CA LEU A 350 8.36 9.04 11.02
C LEU A 350 9.49 9.60 10.15
N ASN A 351 9.29 10.76 9.51
CA ASN A 351 10.33 11.41 8.72
C ASN A 351 11.57 11.72 9.56
N LYS A 352 11.42 12.32 10.75
CA LYS A 352 12.56 12.58 11.65
C LYS A 352 13.34 11.31 11.99
N PHE A 353 12.63 10.20 12.23
CA PHE A 353 13.25 8.91 12.49
C PHE A 353 14.03 8.38 11.27
N LEU A 354 13.41 8.40 10.09
CA LEU A 354 14.06 7.93 8.86
C LEU A 354 15.32 8.73 8.53
N VAL A 355 15.29 10.06 8.73
CA VAL A 355 16.47 10.93 8.58
C VAL A 355 17.56 10.52 9.57
N LYS A 356 17.20 10.37 10.86
CA LYS A 356 18.15 10.04 11.93
C LYS A 356 18.84 8.69 11.72
N HIS A 357 18.10 7.71 11.20
CA HIS A 357 18.56 6.33 11.04
C HIS A 357 18.90 5.97 9.58
N CYS A 358 19.05 6.95 8.68
CA CYS A 358 19.28 6.71 7.25
C CYS A 358 20.47 5.77 6.96
N GLY A 359 21.53 5.82 7.76
CA GLY A 359 22.69 4.92 7.65
C GLY A 359 22.42 3.45 7.99
N GLU A 360 21.33 3.16 8.72
CA GLU A 360 20.90 1.80 9.05
C GLU A 360 20.10 1.14 7.90
N PHE A 361 19.72 1.91 6.88
CA PHE A 361 18.83 1.47 5.79
C PHE A 361 19.55 1.32 4.42
N MET A 362 20.88 1.16 4.42
CA MET A 362 21.67 1.12 3.18
C MET A 362 21.39 -0.10 2.29
N HIS A 363 21.30 0.16 0.98
CA HIS A 363 21.30 -0.87 -0.08
C HIS A 363 22.72 -1.32 -0.45
N SER A 364 22.82 -2.51 -1.05
CA SER A 364 24.07 -3.11 -1.53
C SER A 364 24.72 -2.42 -2.75
N SER A 365 24.20 -1.28 -3.21
CA SER A 365 24.90 -0.38 -4.14
C SER A 365 25.22 0.91 -3.41
N LYS A 366 26.49 1.34 -3.49
CA LYS A 366 27.05 2.56 -2.88
C LYS A 366 26.48 3.84 -3.52
N HIS A 367 25.18 4.03 -3.53
CA HIS A 367 24.52 5.24 -3.98
C HIS A 367 23.77 5.86 -2.79
N PRO A 368 24.03 7.13 -2.45
CA PRO A 368 23.29 7.81 -1.40
C PRO A 368 21.79 7.80 -1.72
N ILE A 369 20.97 7.47 -0.71
CA ILE A 369 19.52 7.56 -0.79
C ILE A 369 19.17 9.04 -0.97
N LYS A 370 18.64 9.44 -2.14
CA LYS A 370 18.04 10.78 -2.32
C LYS A 370 16.78 10.83 -1.46
N MET A 371 16.76 11.70 -0.43
CA MET A 371 15.59 11.79 0.44
C MET A 371 14.43 12.52 -0.24
N GLY A 372 13.34 11.78 -0.37
CA GLY A 372 12.03 12.23 -0.87
C GLY A 372 11.08 11.03 -0.86
N LEU A 373 10.57 10.66 0.33
CA LEU A 373 9.53 9.64 0.60
C LEU A 373 9.52 8.35 -0.25
N SER A 374 10.67 7.98 -0.79
CA SER A 374 10.83 6.80 -1.62
C SER A 374 12.31 6.41 -1.60
N HIS A 375 12.54 5.10 -1.64
CA HIS A 375 13.82 4.45 -1.93
C HIS A 375 14.69 3.99 -0.74
N GLY A 376 14.20 2.96 -0.06
CA GLY A 376 15.00 1.90 0.58
C GLY A 376 14.08 0.83 1.18
N PRO A 377 14.43 -0.49 1.18
CA PRO A 377 13.76 -1.48 1.99
C PRO A 377 14.10 -1.13 3.43
N LEU A 378 13.23 -0.36 4.04
CA LEU A 378 13.26 -0.21 5.48
C LEU A 378 13.03 -1.61 6.04
N ASN A 379 14.06 -2.21 6.64
CA ASN A 379 13.88 -3.48 7.32
C ASN A 379 12.80 -3.25 8.38
N ARG A 380 11.70 -3.98 8.23
CA ARG A 380 10.54 -3.92 9.11
C ARG A 380 10.92 -3.97 10.59
N ARG A 381 11.94 -4.75 10.93
CA ARG A 381 12.46 -4.88 12.31
C ARG A 381 13.08 -3.58 12.84
N SER A 382 13.72 -2.80 11.98
CA SER A 382 14.36 -1.53 12.36
C SER A 382 13.33 -0.42 12.58
N VAL A 383 12.25 -0.37 11.79
CA VAL A 383 11.17 0.62 11.96
C VAL A 383 10.25 0.26 13.13
N ARG A 384 10.07 -1.03 13.46
CA ARG A 384 9.35 -1.44 14.67
C ARG A 384 9.97 -0.93 15.98
N ARG A 385 11.29 -0.70 16.02
CA ARG A 385 11.94 -0.06 17.18
C ARG A 385 11.45 1.36 17.43
N TYR A 386 10.90 2.03 16.40
CA TYR A 386 10.28 3.34 16.53
C TYR A 386 8.85 3.29 17.08
N SER A 387 8.12 2.20 16.84
CA SER A 387 6.67 2.24 16.89
C SER A 387 6.08 1.75 18.21
N SER A 388 6.00 2.65 19.19
CA SER A 388 4.88 2.66 20.13
C SER A 388 3.60 3.25 19.51
N GLN A 389 3.58 3.51 18.20
CA GLN A 389 2.49 4.17 17.47
C GLN A 389 2.06 3.29 16.28
N LEU A 390 0.77 2.97 16.26
CA LEU A 390 0.00 2.20 15.27
C LEU A 390 0.83 1.58 14.13
N VAL A 391 1.25 0.33 14.34
CA VAL A 391 1.59 -0.61 13.26
C VAL A 391 0.40 -1.54 13.17
N VAL A 392 -0.41 -1.37 12.13
CA VAL A 392 -1.60 -2.20 11.91
C VAL A 392 -1.15 -3.45 11.17
N HIS A 393 -0.97 -4.57 11.87
CA HIS A 393 -0.55 -5.83 11.24
C HIS A 393 -1.73 -6.48 10.52
N ILE A 394 -1.80 -6.28 9.20
CA ILE A 394 -2.96 -6.70 8.40
C ILE A 394 -2.62 -7.88 7.50
N LYS A 395 -3.20 -9.05 7.81
CA LYS A 395 -3.34 -10.24 6.96
C LYS A 395 -4.78 -10.37 6.43
N PHE A 396 -5.11 -9.78 5.27
CA PHE A 396 -6.52 -9.64 4.88
C PHE A 396 -6.78 -9.55 3.37
N GLU A 397 -8.07 -9.71 3.06
CA GLU A 397 -8.68 -9.68 1.73
C GLU A 397 -8.97 -8.27 1.19
N THR A 398 -9.35 -7.29 2.01
CA THR A 398 -9.57 -5.91 1.54
C THR A 398 -9.28 -4.89 2.62
N ILE A 399 -8.57 -3.83 2.24
CA ILE A 399 -8.22 -2.72 3.12
C ILE A 399 -8.45 -1.37 2.45
N MET A 400 -8.99 -0.43 3.21
CA MET A 400 -9.16 0.97 2.86
C MET A 400 -8.35 1.86 3.81
N TYR A 401 -7.64 2.84 3.26
CA TYR A 401 -6.90 3.84 4.04
C TYR A 401 -6.94 5.19 3.35
N LYS A 402 -6.79 6.24 4.16
CA LYS A 402 -6.77 7.61 3.65
C LYS A 402 -5.46 7.95 2.96
N GLY A 403 -5.54 8.77 1.92
CA GLY A 403 -4.38 9.41 1.30
C GLY A 403 -3.65 10.31 2.28
N GLY A 404 -2.51 10.86 1.89
CA GLY A 404 -1.59 11.58 2.77
C GLY A 404 -1.39 13.06 2.48
N ALA A 405 -2.12 13.62 1.51
CA ALA A 405 -2.07 15.04 1.22
C ALA A 405 -2.44 15.90 2.44
#